data_AF-A0A3M2AZK0-F1
#
_entry.id   AF-A0A3M2AZK0-F1
#
_cell.length_a   1.000
_cell.length_b   1.000
_cell.length_c   1.000
_cell.angle_alpha   90.00
_cell.angle_beta   90.00
_cell.angle_gamma   90.00
#
_symmetry.space_group_name_H-M   'P 1'
#
loop_
_entity.id
_entity.type
_entity.pdbx_description
1 polymer ?
#
loop_
_entity_poly.entity_id
_entity_poly.type
_entity_poly.pdbx_seq_one_letter_code
_entity_poly.pdbx_strand_id
1 'polypeptide(L)'
;SHYNNQYDVIYGACIEFLRTGDRRWYILMRDLARHVIDIDIYHTQDDRPAYNGGLFWHTDHYVDAATATHRTYSRVNAQQAKGHGYGGGPSNEHNYTSGLLHYYFLTGDPLAYEAVMELAEWVLRMDEPRKGWLGLFDRRPTGLASSTVNRDYHGPGRGAGNSINALLDAYHLTKQKRFLDKTEALIRRCIHPHERIRDRGLDDVEHRWSYTVFLHVLGKYLDLKVEMHALDRMYAYARASLLHYAEWMADHEVPYKHVLDRVEIPTETWPAQDIRKSNVFKFAAKYADKPAREKFWDKAEIFFRAAIEDVLAFPTCRLTRPIVILLVNGYMHAFFQNNPEESAPMPAGLHQFGPPQRFTPQFHELYKIKEGLGSLLRALSR
;
A
#
# COMPACT_ATOMS: atom_id res chain seq x y z
N SER A 1 -5.39 -9.80 -14.48
CA SER A 1 -6.75 -9.74 -13.89
C SER A 1 -7.74 -9.61 -15.01
N HIS A 2 -9.00 -9.95 -14.74
CA HIS A 2 -10.11 -9.71 -15.64
C HIS A 2 -10.85 -8.42 -15.26
N TYR A 3 -11.23 -8.30 -13.98
CA TYR A 3 -11.98 -7.17 -13.46
C TYR A 3 -11.16 -6.43 -12.41
N ASN A 4 -11.41 -5.12 -12.29
CA ASN A 4 -10.77 -4.12 -11.44
C ASN A 4 -9.28 -3.89 -11.73
N ASN A 5 -8.90 -2.61 -11.74
CA ASN A 5 -7.53 -2.21 -11.97
C ASN A 5 -6.72 -2.22 -10.66
N GLN A 6 -5.42 -2.47 -10.77
CA GLN A 6 -4.46 -2.30 -9.68
C GLN A 6 -3.77 -0.93 -9.78
N TYR A 7 -3.21 -0.47 -8.66
CA TYR A 7 -2.24 0.63 -8.58
C TYR A 7 -2.76 2.04 -8.94
N ASP A 8 -4.03 2.35 -8.65
CA ASP A 8 -4.63 3.69 -8.78
C ASP A 8 -4.45 4.34 -10.18
N VAL A 9 -5.06 3.72 -11.19
CA VAL A 9 -5.03 4.24 -12.58
C VAL A 9 -5.60 5.65 -12.69
N ILE A 10 -6.58 5.98 -11.85
CA ILE A 10 -7.20 7.31 -11.80
C ILE A 10 -6.13 8.35 -11.46
N TYR A 11 -5.29 8.07 -10.45
CA TYR A 11 -4.19 8.97 -10.10
C TYR A 11 -3.16 9.12 -11.23
N GLY A 12 -2.80 8.02 -11.90
CA GLY A 12 -1.90 8.06 -13.05
C GLY A 12 -2.44 8.91 -14.20
N ALA A 13 -3.73 8.74 -14.54
CA ALA A 13 -4.40 9.56 -15.55
C ALA A 13 -4.52 11.04 -15.14
N CYS A 14 -4.74 11.32 -13.86
CA CYS A 14 -4.74 12.67 -13.32
C CYS A 14 -3.39 13.37 -13.52
N ILE A 15 -2.28 12.68 -13.20
CA ILE A 15 -0.92 13.21 -13.38
C ILE A 15 -0.67 13.53 -14.85
N GLU A 16 -0.99 12.62 -15.77
CA GLU A 16 -0.77 12.83 -17.19
C GLU A 16 -1.64 13.95 -17.76
N PHE A 17 -2.90 14.07 -17.31
CA PHE A 17 -3.75 15.19 -17.68
C PHE A 17 -3.15 16.53 -17.23
N LEU A 18 -2.72 16.63 -15.96
CA LEU A 18 -2.12 17.84 -15.42
C LEU A 18 -0.81 18.23 -16.10
N ARG A 19 0.00 17.25 -16.51
CA ARG A 19 1.28 17.48 -17.18
C ARG A 19 1.15 17.90 -18.63
N THR A 20 0.13 17.42 -19.33
CA THR A 20 0.05 17.54 -20.80
C THR A 20 -1.12 18.40 -21.29
N GLY A 21 -2.15 18.60 -20.47
CA GLY A 21 -3.43 19.18 -20.90
C GLY A 21 -4.22 18.30 -21.89
N ASP A 22 -3.77 17.09 -22.18
CA ASP A 22 -4.43 16.21 -23.15
C ASP A 22 -5.73 15.66 -22.59
N ARG A 23 -6.85 16.09 -23.20
CA ARG A 23 -8.21 15.73 -22.79
C ARG A 23 -8.48 14.22 -22.80
N ARG A 24 -7.72 13.41 -23.54
CA ARG A 24 -7.86 11.94 -23.53
C ARG A 24 -7.60 11.37 -22.13
N TRP A 25 -6.61 11.92 -21.41
CA TRP A 25 -6.34 11.53 -20.03
C TRP A 25 -7.45 11.94 -19.08
N TYR A 26 -8.05 13.12 -19.29
CA TYR A 26 -9.23 13.53 -18.53
C TYR A 26 -10.42 12.59 -18.71
N ILE A 27 -10.71 12.18 -19.96
CA ILE A 27 -11.79 11.23 -20.25
C ILE A 27 -11.54 9.90 -19.55
N LEU A 28 -10.32 9.36 -19.65
CA LEU A 28 -9.94 8.12 -18.98
C LEU A 28 -10.07 8.23 -17.45
N MET A 29 -9.56 9.32 -16.86
CA MET A 29 -9.65 9.59 -15.42
C MET A 29 -11.12 9.63 -14.96
N ARG A 30 -11.97 10.39 -15.66
CA ARG A 30 -13.40 10.52 -15.36
C ARG A 30 -14.13 9.19 -15.44
N ASP A 31 -13.96 8.46 -16.54
CA ASP A 31 -14.69 7.21 -16.77
C ASP A 31 -14.27 6.12 -15.77
N LEU A 32 -12.98 6.07 -15.41
CA LEU A 32 -12.49 5.18 -14.36
C LEU A 32 -12.94 5.61 -12.96
N ALA A 33 -12.97 6.92 -12.65
CA ALA A 33 -13.50 7.40 -11.39
C ALA A 33 -14.97 6.99 -11.21
N ARG A 34 -15.79 7.17 -12.25
CA ARG A 34 -17.19 6.70 -12.25
C ARG A 34 -17.30 5.19 -12.06
N HIS A 35 -16.47 4.42 -12.76
CA HIS A 35 -16.46 2.97 -12.59
C HIS A 35 -16.10 2.55 -11.15
N VAL A 36 -15.06 3.15 -10.57
CA VAL A 36 -14.64 2.83 -9.21
C VAL A 36 -15.73 3.19 -8.20
N ILE A 37 -16.28 4.41 -8.30
CA ILE A 37 -17.35 4.87 -7.43
C ILE A 37 -18.56 3.94 -7.58
N ASP A 38 -19.14 3.84 -8.77
CA ASP A 38 -20.46 3.22 -8.94
C ASP A 38 -20.42 1.68 -8.87
N ILE A 39 -19.27 1.05 -9.20
CA ILE A 39 -19.18 -0.41 -9.42
C ILE A 39 -18.19 -1.10 -8.47
N ASP A 40 -17.02 -0.51 -8.20
CA ASP A 40 -15.97 -1.20 -7.44
C ASP A 40 -16.15 -1.05 -5.92
N ILE A 41 -16.72 0.06 -5.46
CA ILE A 41 -16.99 0.30 -4.04
C ILE A 41 -18.28 -0.40 -3.62
N TYR A 42 -18.24 -1.09 -2.47
CA TYR A 42 -19.40 -1.77 -1.93
C TYR A 42 -20.22 -0.88 -1.00
N HIS A 43 -21.10 -0.06 -1.58
CA HIS A 43 -21.99 0.87 -0.88
C HIS A 43 -23.10 0.16 -0.08
N THR A 44 -22.73 -0.53 1.01
CA THR A 44 -23.66 -1.17 1.95
C THR A 44 -23.24 -0.92 3.40
N GLN A 45 -24.21 -0.95 4.31
CA GLN A 45 -24.00 -0.96 5.75
C GLN A 45 -24.53 -2.23 6.42
N ASP A 46 -25.05 -3.18 5.63
CA ASP A 46 -25.81 -4.34 6.11
C ASP A 46 -24.96 -5.62 6.23
N ASP A 47 -23.66 -5.57 5.89
CA ASP A 47 -22.72 -6.69 6.00
C ASP A 47 -21.71 -6.48 7.15
N ARG A 48 -20.65 -7.28 7.18
CA ARG A 48 -19.57 -7.19 8.16
C ARG A 48 -18.77 -5.90 7.95
N PRO A 49 -18.18 -5.32 9.01
CA PRO A 49 -17.35 -4.12 8.90
C PRO A 49 -16.22 -4.20 7.86
N ALA A 50 -15.67 -5.40 7.63
CA ALA A 50 -14.64 -5.64 6.62
C ALA A 50 -15.15 -5.57 5.17
N TYR A 51 -16.46 -5.57 4.93
CA TYR A 51 -17.09 -5.48 3.60
C TYR A 51 -17.74 -4.11 3.37
N ASN A 52 -18.42 -3.56 4.38
CA ASN A 52 -19.21 -2.32 4.27
C ASN A 52 -18.36 -1.12 3.85
N GLY A 53 -18.56 -0.63 2.62
CA GLY A 53 -17.86 0.52 2.06
C GLY A 53 -16.43 0.24 1.60
N GLY A 54 -16.06 -1.03 1.41
CA GLY A 54 -14.73 -1.41 0.93
C GLY A 54 -14.63 -1.47 -0.59
N LEU A 55 -13.44 -1.21 -1.12
CA LEU A 55 -13.11 -1.34 -2.55
C LEU A 55 -12.85 -2.80 -2.90
N PHE A 56 -13.60 -3.34 -3.86
CA PHE A 56 -13.41 -4.72 -4.31
C PHE A 56 -12.05 -4.92 -4.98
N TRP A 57 -11.37 -5.96 -4.52
CA TRP A 57 -10.16 -6.45 -5.16
C TRP A 57 -10.48 -7.09 -6.52
N HIS A 58 -9.50 -7.13 -7.42
CA HIS A 58 -9.65 -7.71 -8.75
C HIS A 58 -9.90 -9.23 -8.73
N THR A 59 -10.40 -9.81 -9.81
CA THR A 59 -10.55 -11.27 -9.88
C THR A 59 -9.23 -11.99 -10.14
N ASP A 60 -9.31 -13.31 -10.38
CA ASP A 60 -8.22 -14.19 -10.80
C ASP A 60 -7.19 -13.53 -11.73
N HIS A 61 -5.94 -13.92 -11.55
CA HIS A 61 -4.80 -13.40 -12.27
C HIS A 61 -4.12 -14.51 -13.05
N TYR A 62 -3.69 -14.20 -14.27
CA TYR A 62 -2.86 -15.08 -15.12
C TYR A 62 -3.47 -16.46 -15.41
N VAL A 63 -4.79 -16.55 -15.32
CA VAL A 63 -5.62 -17.68 -15.76
C VAL A 63 -6.81 -17.10 -16.51
N ASP A 64 -7.55 -17.91 -17.27
CA ASP A 64 -8.75 -17.45 -17.95
C ASP A 64 -9.85 -17.05 -16.96
N ALA A 65 -10.69 -16.08 -17.36
CA ALA A 65 -11.78 -15.57 -16.53
C ALA A 65 -12.76 -16.67 -16.12
N ALA A 66 -13.01 -17.63 -17.02
CA ALA A 66 -14.00 -18.70 -16.85
C ALA A 66 -15.35 -18.17 -16.33
N THR A 67 -15.64 -18.37 -15.04
CA THR A 67 -16.92 -17.95 -14.42
C THR A 67 -16.78 -16.74 -13.48
N ALA A 68 -15.65 -16.04 -13.53
CA ALA A 68 -15.43 -14.83 -12.75
C ALA A 68 -16.40 -13.73 -13.17
N THR A 69 -16.89 -12.97 -12.19
CA THR A 69 -17.66 -11.74 -12.39
C THR A 69 -16.91 -10.57 -11.78
N HIS A 70 -17.40 -9.35 -11.98
CA HIS A 70 -16.74 -8.14 -11.48
C HIS A 70 -16.35 -8.17 -9.99
N ARG A 71 -17.13 -8.86 -9.15
CA ARG A 71 -16.92 -8.91 -7.69
C ARG A 71 -16.56 -10.30 -7.16
N THR A 72 -16.51 -11.32 -8.01
CA THR A 72 -16.32 -12.71 -7.57
C THR A 72 -15.38 -13.50 -8.47
N TYR A 73 -14.59 -14.35 -7.83
CA TYR A 73 -13.64 -15.23 -8.51
C TYR A 73 -14.36 -16.39 -9.19
N SER A 74 -13.69 -17.05 -10.15
CA SER A 74 -14.29 -18.13 -10.93
C SER A 74 -14.45 -19.41 -10.11
N ARG A 75 -15.68 -19.94 -10.04
CA ARG A 75 -15.94 -21.25 -9.44
C ARG A 75 -15.17 -22.38 -10.13
N VAL A 76 -14.90 -22.26 -11.43
CA VAL A 76 -14.11 -23.24 -12.18
C VAL A 76 -12.65 -23.22 -11.70
N ASN A 77 -12.07 -22.03 -11.55
CA ASN A 77 -10.70 -21.87 -11.08
C ASN A 77 -10.56 -22.25 -9.58
N ALA A 78 -11.63 -22.12 -8.80
CA ALA A 78 -11.68 -22.55 -7.41
C ALA A 78 -11.31 -24.03 -7.21
N GLN A 79 -11.64 -24.90 -8.19
CA GLN A 79 -11.31 -26.33 -8.12
C GLN A 79 -9.79 -26.58 -8.19
N GLN A 80 -9.05 -25.65 -8.76
CA GLN A 80 -7.59 -25.69 -8.85
C GLN A 80 -6.92 -25.05 -7.62
N ALA A 81 -7.66 -24.22 -6.86
CA ALA A 81 -7.17 -23.62 -5.64
C ALA A 81 -7.05 -24.68 -4.53
N LYS A 82 -5.82 -25.04 -4.16
CA LYS A 82 -5.46 -26.10 -3.22
C LYS A 82 -5.81 -25.78 -1.74
N GLY A 83 -7.09 -25.53 -1.44
CA GLY A 83 -7.60 -25.43 -0.06
C GLY A 83 -7.26 -24.13 0.68
N HIS A 84 -6.89 -23.06 -0.03
CA HIS A 84 -6.85 -21.71 0.52
C HIS A 84 -8.21 -21.03 0.34
N GLY A 85 -8.55 -20.07 1.21
CA GLY A 85 -9.77 -19.29 1.08
C GLY A 85 -9.81 -18.63 -0.30
N TYR A 86 -10.60 -19.19 -1.20
CA TYR A 86 -10.70 -18.76 -2.58
C TYR A 86 -11.98 -17.96 -2.75
N GLY A 87 -11.84 -16.68 -3.06
CA GLY A 87 -12.97 -15.76 -3.18
C GLY A 87 -12.53 -14.32 -3.36
N GLY A 88 -13.45 -13.53 -3.92
CA GLY A 88 -13.30 -12.08 -4.01
C GLY A 88 -13.79 -11.38 -2.75
N GLY A 89 -13.61 -10.06 -2.73
CA GLY A 89 -14.09 -9.21 -1.65
C GLY A 89 -13.29 -7.91 -1.58
N PRO A 90 -13.73 -6.97 -0.74
CA PRO A 90 -12.91 -5.83 -0.40
C PRO A 90 -11.62 -6.25 0.30
N SER A 91 -10.53 -5.56 -0.01
CA SER A 91 -9.20 -5.88 0.53
C SER A 91 -8.42 -4.61 0.84
N ASN A 92 -7.89 -4.51 2.06
CA ASN A 92 -7.07 -3.37 2.47
C ASN A 92 -5.80 -3.25 1.62
N GLU A 93 -5.36 -4.36 1.03
CA GLU A 93 -4.24 -4.40 0.11
C GLU A 93 -4.53 -3.74 -1.25
N HIS A 94 -5.81 -3.43 -1.56
CA HIS A 94 -6.28 -2.67 -2.73
C HIS A 94 -7.28 -1.58 -2.32
N ASN A 95 -6.84 -0.62 -1.53
CA ASN A 95 -7.61 0.57 -1.19
C ASN A 95 -6.96 1.82 -1.78
N TYR A 96 -7.42 2.28 -2.94
CA TYR A 96 -6.81 3.37 -3.70
C TYR A 96 -7.70 4.62 -3.68
N THR A 97 -7.22 5.70 -3.06
CA THR A 97 -8.00 6.91 -2.80
C THR A 97 -7.43 8.16 -3.44
N SER A 98 -6.13 8.18 -3.79
CA SER A 98 -5.48 9.41 -4.22
C SER A 98 -6.00 9.87 -5.59
N GLY A 99 -6.30 8.95 -6.49
CA GLY A 99 -6.95 9.29 -7.76
C GLY A 99 -8.32 9.93 -7.58
N LEU A 100 -9.16 9.39 -6.69
CA LEU A 100 -10.48 9.93 -6.38
C LEU A 100 -10.38 11.31 -5.71
N LEU A 101 -9.42 11.49 -4.79
CA LEU A 101 -9.15 12.78 -4.16
C LEU A 101 -8.81 13.87 -5.18
N HIS A 102 -7.88 13.57 -6.10
CA HIS A 102 -7.47 14.54 -7.11
C HIS A 102 -8.57 14.77 -8.15
N TYR A 103 -9.34 13.73 -8.49
CA TYR A 103 -10.53 13.88 -9.33
C TYR A 103 -11.55 14.84 -8.71
N TYR A 104 -11.81 14.72 -7.40
CA TYR A 104 -12.64 15.69 -6.67
C TYR A 104 -12.05 17.10 -6.74
N PHE A 105 -10.76 17.29 -6.44
CA PHE A 105 -10.14 18.61 -6.51
C PHE A 105 -10.19 19.25 -7.90
N LEU A 106 -10.11 18.46 -8.97
CA LEU A 106 -10.17 18.98 -10.34
C LEU A 106 -11.59 19.27 -10.84
N THR A 107 -12.59 18.55 -10.36
CA THR A 107 -13.94 18.58 -10.95
C THR A 107 -15.02 19.09 -10.01
N GLY A 108 -14.77 19.10 -8.70
CA GLY A 108 -15.78 19.37 -7.68
C GLY A 108 -16.84 18.27 -7.53
N ASP A 109 -16.62 17.08 -8.10
CA ASP A 109 -17.61 15.99 -8.07
C ASP A 109 -17.83 15.46 -6.64
N PRO A 110 -19.01 15.69 -6.04
CA PRO A 110 -19.26 15.31 -4.64
C PRO A 110 -19.19 13.80 -4.41
N LEU A 111 -19.47 12.98 -5.43
CA LEU A 111 -19.43 11.53 -5.31
C LEU A 111 -17.99 11.02 -5.12
N ALA A 112 -17.01 11.72 -5.66
CA ALA A 112 -15.61 11.40 -5.45
C ALA A 112 -15.14 11.76 -4.03
N TYR A 113 -15.62 12.87 -3.48
CA TYR A 113 -15.43 13.21 -2.06
C TYR A 113 -16.03 12.14 -1.15
N GLU A 114 -17.28 11.75 -1.39
CA GLU A 114 -17.99 10.72 -0.62
C GLU A 114 -17.27 9.37 -0.69
N ALA A 115 -16.78 8.97 -1.87
CA ALA A 115 -16.04 7.74 -2.05
C ALA A 115 -14.72 7.70 -1.25
N VAL A 116 -13.93 8.79 -1.26
CA VAL A 116 -12.71 8.87 -0.43
C VAL A 116 -13.05 8.75 1.05
N MET A 117 -14.11 9.43 1.49
CA MET A 117 -14.57 9.37 2.87
C MET A 117 -15.04 7.97 3.26
N GLU A 118 -15.81 7.30 2.41
CA GLU A 118 -16.31 5.95 2.67
C GLU A 118 -15.17 4.93 2.82
N LEU A 119 -14.17 5.00 1.93
CA LEU A 119 -12.99 4.14 1.96
C LEU A 119 -12.10 4.39 3.19
N ALA A 120 -11.96 5.63 3.64
CA ALA A 120 -11.23 5.95 4.87
C ALA A 120 -12.01 5.52 6.13
N GLU A 121 -13.32 5.70 6.15
CA GLU A 121 -14.18 5.21 7.24
C GLU A 121 -14.19 3.68 7.29
N TRP A 122 -14.14 3.02 6.13
CA TRP A 122 -13.97 1.57 6.07
C TRP A 122 -12.68 1.12 6.75
N VAL A 123 -11.57 1.84 6.58
CA VAL A 123 -10.31 1.58 7.31
C VAL A 123 -10.49 1.64 8.82
N LEU A 124 -11.22 2.64 9.32
CA LEU A 124 -11.54 2.75 10.74
C LEU A 124 -12.38 1.57 11.21
N ARG A 125 -13.52 1.32 10.54
CA ARG A 125 -14.49 0.27 10.89
C ARG A 125 -13.90 -1.13 10.84
N MET A 126 -13.08 -1.44 9.83
CA MET A 126 -12.54 -2.79 9.68
C MET A 126 -11.54 -3.14 10.78
N ASP A 127 -10.82 -2.15 11.33
CA ASP A 127 -9.82 -2.35 12.38
C ASP A 127 -10.40 -2.26 13.80
N GLU A 128 -11.60 -1.71 13.97
CA GLU A 128 -12.32 -1.69 15.24
C GLU A 128 -12.58 -3.11 15.76
N PRO A 129 -12.51 -3.34 17.08
CA PRO A 129 -12.88 -4.62 17.66
C PRO A 129 -14.29 -5.03 17.21
N ARG A 130 -14.48 -6.33 16.92
CA ARG A 130 -15.80 -6.86 16.53
C ARG A 130 -16.90 -6.38 17.49
N LYS A 131 -18.05 -5.96 16.96
CA LYS A 131 -19.21 -5.58 17.79
C LYS A 131 -19.84 -6.80 18.48
N GLY A 132 -20.65 -6.54 19.50
CA GLY A 132 -21.40 -7.57 20.25
C GLY A 132 -20.57 -8.31 21.31
N TRP A 133 -21.07 -9.47 21.75
CA TRP A 133 -20.49 -10.23 22.87
C TRP A 133 -19.03 -10.60 22.63
N LEU A 134 -18.64 -10.95 21.41
CA LEU A 134 -17.26 -11.26 21.06
C LEU A 134 -16.33 -10.07 21.37
N GLY A 135 -16.69 -8.86 20.97
CA GLY A 135 -15.90 -7.66 21.26
C GLY A 135 -15.72 -7.34 22.74
N LEU A 136 -16.63 -7.82 23.60
CA LEU A 136 -16.52 -7.62 25.04
C LEU A 136 -15.42 -8.50 25.66
N PHE A 137 -15.17 -9.69 25.09
CA PHE A 137 -14.11 -10.60 25.58
C PHE A 137 -12.72 -10.22 25.09
N ASP A 138 -12.62 -9.56 23.95
CA ASP A 138 -11.36 -9.08 23.41
C ASP A 138 -11.54 -7.72 22.74
N ARG A 139 -11.00 -6.66 23.34
CA ARG A 139 -11.12 -5.29 22.83
C ARG A 139 -9.94 -4.88 21.96
N ARG A 140 -9.05 -5.81 21.58
CA ARG A 140 -7.94 -5.52 20.67
C ARG A 140 -8.47 -5.18 19.27
N PRO A 141 -7.76 -4.33 18.50
CA PRO A 141 -8.06 -4.13 17.09
C PRO A 141 -8.01 -5.45 16.31
N THR A 142 -8.84 -5.56 15.27
CA THR A 142 -8.89 -6.80 14.46
C THR A 142 -7.60 -7.03 13.67
N GLY A 143 -6.84 -5.97 13.39
CA GLY A 143 -5.63 -6.02 12.56
C GLY A 143 -5.90 -5.98 11.06
N LEU A 144 -7.17 -5.95 10.62
CA LEU A 144 -7.53 -6.03 9.19
C LEU A 144 -7.03 -4.84 8.38
N ALA A 145 -6.89 -3.65 8.98
CA ALA A 145 -6.33 -2.50 8.28
C ALA A 145 -4.81 -2.62 8.03
N SER A 146 -4.10 -3.46 8.77
CA SER A 146 -2.63 -3.57 8.68
C SER A 146 -2.14 -4.93 8.20
N SER A 147 -3.01 -5.93 8.03
CA SER A 147 -2.60 -7.24 7.50
C SER A 147 -2.11 -7.12 6.06
N THR A 148 -1.05 -7.86 5.72
CA THR A 148 -0.58 -8.01 4.34
C THR A 148 -0.18 -9.47 4.11
N VAL A 149 -0.63 -10.06 3.00
CA VAL A 149 -0.52 -11.48 2.63
C VAL A 149 -1.31 -12.42 3.53
N ASN A 150 -1.17 -12.28 4.84
CA ASN A 150 -1.90 -13.08 5.81
C ASN A 150 -2.24 -12.27 7.07
N ARG A 151 -3.05 -12.87 7.93
CA ARG A 151 -3.58 -12.25 9.15
C ARG A 151 -2.54 -11.99 10.23
N ASP A 152 -1.39 -12.65 10.18
CA ASP A 152 -0.38 -12.55 11.23
C ASP A 152 0.70 -11.52 10.92
N TYR A 153 0.85 -11.15 9.66
CA TYR A 153 1.83 -10.16 9.26
C TYR A 153 1.25 -8.75 9.28
N HIS A 154 1.73 -7.98 10.25
CA HIS A 154 1.42 -6.56 10.40
C HIS A 154 2.69 -5.70 10.32
N GLY A 155 3.69 -6.12 9.55
CA GLY A 155 4.87 -5.30 9.23
C GLY A 155 4.58 -4.29 8.11
N PRO A 156 5.61 -3.61 7.57
CA PRO A 156 5.43 -2.72 6.44
C PRO A 156 5.01 -3.53 5.21
N GLY A 157 3.89 -3.15 4.59
CA GLY A 157 3.31 -3.82 3.43
C GLY A 157 2.16 -3.03 2.84
N ARG A 158 1.69 -3.39 1.63
CA ARG A 158 0.65 -2.62 0.93
C ARG A 158 -0.68 -2.53 1.67
N GLY A 159 -1.04 -3.51 2.50
CA GLY A 159 -2.28 -3.46 3.26
C GLY A 159 -2.32 -2.31 4.25
N ALA A 160 -1.25 -2.16 5.04
CA ALA A 160 -1.08 -1.01 5.92
C ALA A 160 -0.83 0.28 5.12
N GLY A 161 -0.02 0.22 4.06
CA GLY A 161 0.30 1.39 3.22
C GLY A 161 -0.93 2.04 2.61
N ASN A 162 -1.79 1.25 1.96
CA ASN A 162 -3.02 1.75 1.35
C ASN A 162 -4.03 2.25 2.40
N SER A 163 -4.13 1.56 3.54
CA SER A 163 -4.97 2.02 4.65
C SER A 163 -4.51 3.37 5.19
N ILE A 164 -3.20 3.57 5.37
CA ILE A 164 -2.64 4.87 5.79
C ILE A 164 -2.89 5.92 4.70
N ASN A 165 -2.69 5.59 3.42
CA ASN A 165 -2.93 6.54 2.32
C ASN A 165 -4.39 7.03 2.30
N ALA A 166 -5.36 6.13 2.47
CA ALA A 166 -6.78 6.49 2.55
C ALA A 166 -7.08 7.44 3.73
N LEU A 167 -6.47 7.20 4.90
CA LEU A 167 -6.61 8.07 6.07
C LEU A 167 -5.96 9.44 5.85
N LEU A 168 -4.80 9.49 5.19
CA LEU A 168 -4.15 10.75 4.82
C LEU A 168 -5.01 11.55 3.84
N ASP A 169 -5.55 10.91 2.80
CA ASP A 169 -6.40 11.56 1.82
C ASP A 169 -7.68 12.12 2.46
N ALA A 170 -8.33 11.37 3.37
CA ALA A 170 -9.47 11.88 4.14
C ALA A 170 -9.09 13.01 5.11
N TYR A 171 -7.88 13.00 5.68
CA TYR A 171 -7.37 14.13 6.44
C TYR A 171 -7.16 15.37 5.56
N HIS A 172 -6.65 15.22 4.34
CA HIS A 172 -6.53 16.35 3.40
C HIS A 172 -7.89 16.99 3.10
N LEU A 173 -8.94 16.18 2.93
CA LEU A 173 -10.31 16.65 2.69
C LEU A 173 -10.94 17.36 3.89
N THR A 174 -10.74 16.82 5.10
CA THR A 174 -11.59 17.17 6.25
C THR A 174 -10.85 17.84 7.40
N LYS A 175 -9.52 17.68 7.45
CA LYS A 175 -8.66 18.05 8.58
C LYS A 175 -9.10 17.43 9.92
N GLN A 176 -9.90 16.35 9.89
CA GLN A 176 -10.37 15.69 11.09
C GLN A 176 -9.24 14.85 11.72
N LYS A 177 -8.83 15.22 12.92
CA LYS A 177 -7.71 14.61 13.66
C LYS A 177 -7.83 13.09 13.82
N ARG A 178 -9.04 12.52 13.88
CA ARG A 178 -9.25 11.06 14.01
C ARG A 178 -8.57 10.24 12.90
N PHE A 179 -8.49 10.77 11.68
CA PHE A 179 -7.80 10.09 10.58
C PHE A 179 -6.29 10.10 10.78
N LEU A 180 -5.73 11.24 11.20
CA LEU A 180 -4.31 11.36 11.52
C LEU A 180 -3.92 10.49 12.74
N ASP A 181 -4.75 10.48 13.79
CA ASP A 181 -4.55 9.64 14.97
C ASP A 181 -4.51 8.15 14.61
N LYS A 182 -5.39 7.72 13.68
CA LYS A 182 -5.37 6.35 13.17
C LYS A 182 -4.12 6.08 12.32
N THR A 183 -3.74 7.00 11.45
CA THR A 183 -2.51 6.91 10.65
C THR A 183 -1.31 6.66 11.55
N GLU A 184 -1.12 7.48 12.59
CA GLU A 184 0.01 7.34 13.53
C GLU A 184 -0.06 6.05 14.35
N ALA A 185 -1.26 5.53 14.63
CA ALA A 185 -1.44 4.23 15.27
C ALA A 185 -1.03 3.06 14.33
N LEU A 186 -1.38 3.12 13.05
CA LEU A 186 -0.99 2.10 12.07
C LEU A 186 0.51 2.16 11.74
N ILE A 187 1.11 3.35 11.66
CA ILE A 187 2.56 3.50 11.47
C ILE A 187 3.31 2.80 12.61
N ARG A 188 2.99 3.10 13.87
CA ARG A 188 3.64 2.47 15.04
C ARG A 188 3.42 0.97 15.13
N ARG A 189 2.32 0.47 14.57
CA ARG A 189 2.04 -0.97 14.50
C ARG A 189 2.98 -1.66 13.51
N CYS A 190 3.28 -1.00 12.40
CA CYS A 190 3.88 -1.63 11.24
C CYS A 190 5.39 -1.45 11.12
N ILE A 191 5.95 -0.37 11.63
CA ILE A 191 7.38 -0.08 11.50
C ILE A 191 7.93 0.55 12.78
N HIS A 192 9.22 0.37 13.06
CA HIS A 192 9.87 0.95 14.24
C HIS A 192 11.33 1.35 13.93
N PRO A 193 11.87 2.45 14.52
CA PRO A 193 13.26 2.87 14.30
C PRO A 193 14.34 1.86 14.69
N HIS A 194 14.08 1.10 15.75
CA HIS A 194 14.98 0.05 16.27
C HIS A 194 14.57 -1.37 15.84
N GLU A 195 13.80 -1.49 14.76
CA GLU A 195 13.35 -2.80 14.27
C GLU A 195 14.53 -3.66 13.81
N ARG A 196 14.52 -4.95 14.17
CA ARG A 196 15.43 -5.92 13.57
C ARG A 196 14.87 -6.35 12.21
N ILE A 197 15.28 -5.66 11.14
CA ILE A 197 14.68 -5.83 9.81
C ILE A 197 14.76 -7.28 9.29
N ARG A 198 15.83 -8.01 9.61
CA ARG A 198 15.96 -9.45 9.26
C ARG A 198 14.79 -10.29 9.76
N ASP A 199 14.24 -9.96 10.93
CA ASP A 199 13.13 -10.71 11.53
C ASP A 199 11.80 -10.46 10.78
N ARG A 200 11.76 -9.52 9.83
CA ARG A 200 10.61 -9.26 8.94
C ARG A 200 10.60 -10.13 7.69
N GLY A 201 11.68 -10.87 7.42
CA GLY A 201 11.78 -11.82 6.29
C GLY A 201 11.66 -11.15 4.92
N LEU A 202 12.19 -9.95 4.75
CA LEU A 202 12.06 -9.17 3.51
C LEU A 202 12.77 -9.79 2.30
N ASP A 203 13.58 -10.83 2.52
CA ASP A 203 14.18 -11.70 1.50
C ASP A 203 13.18 -12.61 0.78
N ASP A 204 12.01 -12.86 1.37
CA ASP A 204 10.86 -13.47 0.70
C ASP A 204 10.21 -12.48 -0.26
N VAL A 205 10.82 -12.36 -1.45
CA VAL A 205 10.44 -11.39 -2.49
C VAL A 205 8.95 -11.48 -2.83
N GLU A 206 8.43 -12.69 -3.06
CA GLU A 206 7.04 -12.93 -3.47
C GLU A 206 6.04 -12.32 -2.48
N HIS A 207 6.26 -12.54 -1.18
CA HIS A 207 5.29 -12.13 -0.17
C HIS A 207 5.60 -10.78 0.47
N ARG A 208 6.85 -10.29 0.40
CA ARG A 208 7.28 -9.09 1.13
C ARG A 208 7.59 -7.88 0.28
N TRP A 209 7.67 -7.97 -1.05
CA TRP A 209 8.00 -6.83 -1.93
C TRP A 209 7.27 -5.52 -1.63
N SER A 210 6.02 -5.61 -1.16
CA SER A 210 5.13 -4.47 -0.97
C SER A 210 5.48 -3.59 0.23
N TYR A 211 6.52 -3.90 1.00
CA TYR A 211 7.02 -3.00 2.05
C TYR A 211 7.45 -1.64 1.48
N THR A 212 7.90 -1.59 0.22
CA THR A 212 8.22 -0.33 -0.50
C THR A 212 6.99 0.55 -0.73
N VAL A 213 5.79 -0.04 -0.89
CA VAL A 213 4.52 0.70 -0.96
C VAL A 213 4.26 1.42 0.36
N PHE A 214 4.48 0.72 1.49
CA PHE A 214 4.35 1.33 2.82
C PHE A 214 5.34 2.46 3.03
N LEU A 215 6.62 2.27 2.68
CA LEU A 215 7.65 3.29 2.86
C LEU A 215 7.40 4.54 1.99
N HIS A 216 6.86 4.37 0.79
CA HIS A 216 6.42 5.51 -0.03
C HIS A 216 5.35 6.32 0.71
N VAL A 217 4.31 5.67 1.25
CA VAL A 217 3.25 6.35 2.01
C VAL A 217 3.78 6.96 3.30
N LEU A 218 4.78 6.36 3.94
CA LEU A 218 5.47 6.95 5.09
C LEU A 218 6.15 8.29 4.72
N GLY A 219 6.72 8.37 3.51
CA GLY A 219 7.22 9.63 2.94
C GLY A 219 6.12 10.69 2.79
N LYS A 220 4.96 10.33 2.24
CA LYS A 220 3.79 11.22 2.17
C LYS A 220 3.34 11.73 3.54
N TYR A 221 3.30 10.85 4.55
CA TYR A 221 2.99 11.25 5.93
C TYR A 221 4.00 12.25 6.48
N LEU A 222 5.30 12.06 6.22
CA LEU A 222 6.32 13.00 6.66
C LEU A 222 6.16 14.36 5.98
N ASP A 223 5.88 14.39 4.67
CA ASP A 223 5.61 15.64 3.96
C ASP A 223 4.39 16.38 4.56
N LEU A 224 3.31 15.66 4.87
CA LEU A 224 2.16 16.25 5.58
C LEU A 224 2.56 16.86 6.94
N LYS A 225 3.40 16.18 7.72
CA LYS A 225 3.86 16.72 9.02
C LYS A 225 4.73 17.97 8.84
N VAL A 226 5.52 18.05 7.77
CA VAL A 226 6.28 19.26 7.40
C VAL A 226 5.34 20.40 7.02
N GLU A 227 4.34 20.16 6.17
CA GLU A 227 3.32 21.14 5.79
C GLU A 227 2.55 21.69 7.00
N MET A 228 2.29 20.83 7.99
CA MET A 228 1.62 21.22 9.23
C MET A 228 2.53 21.89 10.26
N HIS A 229 3.83 22.04 9.97
CA HIS A 229 4.87 22.43 10.93
C HIS A 229 4.89 21.55 12.20
N ALA A 230 4.43 20.30 12.09
CA ALA A 230 4.31 19.35 13.19
C ALA A 230 5.55 18.44 13.27
N LEU A 231 6.69 19.01 13.63
CA LEU A 231 7.99 18.32 13.72
C LEU A 231 8.16 17.55 15.03
N ASP A 232 7.09 16.90 15.49
CA ASP A 232 6.96 16.27 16.80
C ASP A 232 7.64 14.89 16.90
N ARG A 233 7.41 14.21 18.03
CA ARG A 233 7.92 12.85 18.29
C ARG A 233 7.50 11.84 17.21
N MET A 234 6.31 11.97 16.64
CA MET A 234 5.81 11.05 15.61
C MET A 234 6.44 11.34 14.24
N TYR A 235 6.71 12.61 13.93
CA TYR A 235 7.57 12.96 12.78
C TYR A 235 8.97 12.36 12.94
N ALA A 236 9.60 12.53 14.11
CA ALA A 236 10.92 11.95 14.40
C ALA A 236 10.92 10.42 14.29
N TYR A 237 9.87 9.76 14.79
CA TYR A 237 9.70 8.31 14.74
C TYR A 237 9.60 7.79 13.30
N ALA A 238 8.74 8.42 12.48
CA ALA A 238 8.55 8.03 11.08
C ALA A 238 9.83 8.27 10.27
N ARG A 239 10.50 9.41 10.47
CA ARG A 239 11.78 9.74 9.83
C ARG A 239 12.84 8.71 10.17
N ALA A 240 13.06 8.42 11.45
CA ALA A 240 14.06 7.46 11.87
C ALA A 240 13.75 6.04 11.34
N SER A 241 12.47 5.65 11.28
CA SER A 241 12.05 4.37 10.68
C SER A 241 12.33 4.29 9.19
N LEU A 242 12.02 5.36 8.44
CA LEU A 242 12.30 5.44 7.00
C LEU A 242 13.80 5.31 6.72
N LEU A 243 14.63 6.08 7.43
CA LEU A 243 16.08 6.06 7.25
C LEU A 243 16.70 4.71 7.62
N HIS A 244 16.22 4.08 8.70
CA HIS A 244 16.67 2.74 9.11
C HIS A 244 16.39 1.69 8.03
N TYR A 245 15.20 1.72 7.43
CA TYR A 245 14.86 0.81 6.34
C TYR A 245 15.60 1.14 5.05
N ALA A 246 15.76 2.42 4.70
CA ALA A 246 16.51 2.83 3.52
C ALA A 246 17.99 2.40 3.60
N GLU A 247 18.60 2.47 4.77
CA GLU A 247 19.97 1.99 4.99
C GLU A 247 20.07 0.48 4.74
N TRP A 248 19.14 -0.30 5.31
CA TRP A 248 19.09 -1.74 5.04
C TRP A 248 18.86 -2.03 3.55
N MET A 249 17.93 -1.32 2.90
CA MET A 249 17.65 -1.47 1.47
C MET A 249 18.89 -1.21 0.63
N ALA A 250 19.68 -0.19 0.96
CA ALA A 250 20.87 0.16 0.18
C ALA A 250 21.87 -1.01 0.10
N ASP A 251 21.92 -1.84 1.13
CA ASP A 251 22.87 -2.95 1.25
C ASP A 251 22.28 -4.31 0.77
N HIS A 252 20.96 -4.46 0.73
CA HIS A 252 20.31 -5.77 0.50
C HIS A 252 19.42 -5.82 -0.76
N GLU A 253 18.89 -4.69 -1.23
CA GLU A 253 18.02 -4.67 -2.40
C GLU A 253 18.79 -4.75 -3.72
N VAL A 254 18.19 -5.47 -4.66
CA VAL A 254 18.66 -5.61 -6.04
C VAL A 254 17.50 -5.39 -7.01
N PRO A 255 17.75 -4.97 -8.27
CA PRO A 255 16.70 -4.93 -9.29
C PRO A 255 15.98 -6.27 -9.43
N TYR A 256 14.65 -6.22 -9.57
CA TYR A 256 13.81 -7.42 -9.57
C TYR A 256 14.13 -8.39 -10.71
N LYS A 257 14.67 -7.89 -11.83
CA LYS A 257 15.13 -8.73 -12.95
C LYS A 257 16.13 -9.82 -12.52
N HIS A 258 16.92 -9.56 -11.47
CA HIS A 258 17.92 -10.51 -10.96
C HIS A 258 17.34 -11.57 -10.01
N VAL A 259 16.06 -11.46 -9.64
CA VAL A 259 15.38 -12.35 -8.68
C VAL A 259 14.04 -12.86 -9.22
N LEU A 260 13.83 -12.82 -10.54
CA LEU A 260 12.61 -13.33 -11.18
C LEU A 260 12.42 -14.84 -11.01
N ASP A 261 13.49 -15.58 -10.73
CA ASP A 261 13.44 -17.00 -10.41
C ASP A 261 12.75 -17.30 -9.06
N ARG A 262 12.54 -16.28 -8.22
CA ARG A 262 12.00 -16.40 -6.86
C ARG A 262 10.53 -16.00 -6.74
N VAL A 263 9.89 -15.63 -7.84
CA VAL A 263 8.50 -15.17 -7.87
C VAL A 263 7.64 -16.15 -8.63
N GLU A 264 6.36 -16.23 -8.26
CA GLU A 264 5.43 -17.19 -8.87
C GLU A 264 5.22 -16.86 -10.36
N ILE A 265 5.18 -15.57 -10.70
CA ILE A 265 4.83 -15.09 -12.04
C ILE A 265 5.83 -14.02 -12.51
N PRO A 266 6.91 -14.43 -13.22
CA PRO A 266 8.03 -13.55 -13.58
C PRO A 266 7.70 -12.66 -14.79
N THR A 267 6.93 -11.59 -14.54
CA THR A 267 6.49 -10.63 -15.57
C THR A 267 7.15 -9.27 -15.39
N GLU A 268 7.00 -8.40 -16.40
CA GLU A 268 7.50 -7.02 -16.41
C GLU A 268 6.94 -6.15 -15.28
N THR A 269 5.87 -6.61 -14.62
CA THR A 269 5.32 -5.97 -13.41
C THR A 269 6.37 -5.89 -12.31
N TRP A 270 7.22 -6.91 -12.15
CA TRP A 270 8.25 -6.94 -11.12
C TRP A 270 9.32 -5.86 -11.34
N PRO A 271 10.00 -5.77 -12.50
CA PRO A 271 10.86 -4.63 -12.80
C PRO A 271 10.18 -3.26 -12.65
N ALA A 272 8.89 -3.14 -13.02
CA ALA A 272 8.18 -1.88 -12.82
C ALA A 272 8.10 -1.46 -11.34
N GLN A 273 8.10 -2.42 -10.39
CA GLN A 273 8.11 -2.14 -8.95
C GLN A 273 9.40 -1.47 -8.46
N ASP A 274 10.53 -1.62 -9.17
CA ASP A 274 11.80 -1.02 -8.75
C ASP A 274 11.73 0.52 -8.72
N ILE A 275 10.78 1.13 -9.45
CA ILE A 275 10.54 2.57 -9.34
C ILE A 275 10.10 3.00 -7.94
N ARG A 276 9.44 2.10 -7.19
CA ARG A 276 9.07 2.37 -5.79
C ARG A 276 10.31 2.36 -4.89
N LYS A 277 11.29 1.50 -5.15
CA LYS A 277 12.59 1.54 -4.44
C LYS A 277 13.29 2.88 -4.70
N SER A 278 13.30 3.33 -5.95
CA SER A 278 13.81 4.67 -6.30
C SER A 278 13.12 5.78 -5.51
N ASN A 279 11.79 5.75 -5.42
CA ASN A 279 11.03 6.76 -4.68
C ASN A 279 11.27 6.72 -3.17
N VAL A 280 11.41 5.52 -2.58
CA VAL A 280 11.79 5.38 -1.16
C VAL A 280 13.16 6.00 -0.90
N PHE A 281 14.14 5.76 -1.78
CA PHE A 281 15.45 6.38 -1.64
C PHE A 281 15.43 7.90 -1.81
N LYS A 282 14.58 8.46 -2.68
CA LYS A 282 14.39 9.91 -2.80
C LYS A 282 13.82 10.52 -1.53
N PHE A 283 12.80 9.89 -0.94
CA PHE A 283 12.33 10.30 0.38
C PHE A 283 13.44 10.19 1.42
N ALA A 284 14.16 9.06 1.48
CA ALA A 284 15.26 8.90 2.42
C ALA A 284 16.33 10.01 2.26
N ALA A 285 16.72 10.34 1.03
CA ALA A 285 17.66 11.43 0.73
C ALA A 285 17.14 12.80 1.19
N LYS A 286 15.85 13.11 0.97
CA LYS A 286 15.20 14.34 1.46
C LYS A 286 15.29 14.49 2.98
N TYR A 287 15.20 13.38 3.72
CA TYR A 287 15.19 13.37 5.18
C TYR A 287 16.56 13.06 5.82
N ALA A 288 17.61 12.74 5.05
CA ALA A 288 18.92 12.34 5.55
C ALA A 288 19.93 13.50 5.63
N ASP A 289 20.95 13.33 6.48
CA ASP A 289 22.12 14.21 6.52
C ASP A 289 23.10 13.89 5.36
N LYS A 290 24.00 14.83 5.03
CA LYS A 290 24.79 14.82 3.77
C LYS A 290 25.45 13.48 3.39
N PRO A 291 26.16 12.75 4.27
CA PRO A 291 26.79 11.49 3.85
C PRO A 291 25.78 10.41 3.45
N ALA A 292 24.66 10.31 4.16
CA ALA A 292 23.60 9.34 3.83
C ALA A 292 22.72 9.82 2.66
N ARG A 293 22.52 11.14 2.52
CA ARG A 293 21.79 11.74 1.41
C ARG A 293 22.40 11.36 0.06
N GLU A 294 23.70 11.49 -0.10
CA GLU A 294 24.42 11.14 -1.33
C GLU A 294 24.27 9.64 -1.65
N LYS A 295 24.50 8.77 -0.66
CA LYS A 295 24.29 7.31 -0.79
C LYS A 295 22.89 6.97 -1.27
N PHE A 296 21.85 7.58 -0.69
CA PHE A 296 20.47 7.32 -1.08
C PHE A 296 20.15 7.90 -2.45
N TRP A 297 20.70 9.06 -2.81
CA TRP A 297 20.55 9.62 -4.15
C TRP A 297 21.08 8.67 -5.22
N ASP A 298 22.30 8.16 -5.06
CA ASP A 298 22.90 7.23 -6.00
C ASP A 298 22.07 5.95 -6.15
N LYS A 299 21.58 5.40 -5.04
CA LYS A 299 20.67 4.24 -5.06
C LYS A 299 19.35 4.57 -5.76
N ALA A 300 18.78 5.75 -5.54
CA ALA A 300 17.56 6.16 -6.21
C ALA A 300 17.71 6.18 -7.74
N GLU A 301 18.83 6.69 -8.23
CA GLU A 301 19.16 6.76 -9.66
C GLU A 301 19.37 5.37 -10.27
N ILE A 302 20.09 4.49 -9.58
CA ILE A 302 20.30 3.09 -10.01
C ILE A 302 18.95 2.38 -10.20
N PHE A 303 18.07 2.44 -9.19
CA PHE A 303 16.78 1.76 -9.27
C PHE A 303 15.83 2.40 -10.27
N PHE A 304 15.89 3.72 -10.47
CA PHE A 304 15.10 4.38 -11.51
C PHE A 304 15.51 3.88 -12.90
N ARG A 305 16.81 3.91 -13.20
CA ARG A 305 17.33 3.44 -14.49
C ARG A 305 17.01 1.97 -14.73
N ALA A 306 17.27 1.12 -13.74
CA ALA A 306 16.97 -0.31 -13.81
C ALA A 306 15.49 -0.57 -14.10
N ALA A 307 14.56 0.12 -13.40
CA ALA A 307 13.13 -0.04 -13.63
C ALA A 307 12.73 0.25 -15.09
N ILE A 308 13.26 1.33 -15.69
CA ILE A 308 12.94 1.70 -17.08
C ILE A 308 13.58 0.73 -18.07
N GLU A 309 14.88 0.46 -17.94
CA GLU A 309 15.61 -0.43 -18.85
C GLU A 309 15.05 -1.85 -18.82
N ASP A 310 14.77 -2.37 -17.62
CA ASP A 310 14.32 -3.73 -17.44
C ASP A 310 12.87 -3.93 -17.86
N VAL A 311 11.97 -2.96 -17.64
CA VAL A 311 10.60 -3.03 -18.18
C VAL A 311 10.64 -3.05 -19.70
N LEU A 312 11.41 -2.15 -20.34
CA LEU A 312 11.48 -2.04 -21.79
C LEU A 312 12.07 -3.28 -22.48
N ALA A 313 12.82 -4.11 -21.74
CA ALA A 313 13.34 -5.37 -22.25
C ALA A 313 12.26 -6.45 -22.46
N PHE A 314 11.07 -6.31 -21.88
CA PHE A 314 9.97 -7.26 -22.06
C PHE A 314 9.14 -6.93 -23.31
N PRO A 315 8.73 -7.94 -24.11
CA PRO A 315 7.76 -7.73 -25.20
C PRO A 315 6.41 -7.19 -24.70
N THR A 316 6.06 -7.49 -23.45
CA THR A 316 4.84 -7.10 -22.74
C THR A 316 4.97 -5.76 -21.99
N CYS A 317 6.02 -4.98 -22.24
CA CYS A 317 6.28 -3.70 -21.57
C CYS A 317 5.16 -2.66 -21.70
N ARG A 318 4.23 -2.87 -22.64
CA ARG A 318 3.08 -2.00 -22.91
C ARG A 318 1.77 -2.48 -22.27
N LEU A 319 1.80 -3.54 -21.47
CA LEU A 319 0.62 -3.95 -20.71
C LEU A 319 0.26 -2.90 -19.64
N THR A 320 -1.01 -2.84 -19.26
CA THR A 320 -1.53 -1.79 -18.36
C THR A 320 -0.82 -1.77 -17.01
N ARG A 321 -0.52 -2.93 -16.44
CA ARG A 321 0.02 -3.06 -15.08
C ARG A 321 1.39 -2.39 -14.88
N PRO A 322 2.44 -2.69 -15.68
CA PRO A 322 3.70 -1.96 -15.56
C PRO A 322 3.54 -0.47 -15.86
N ILE A 323 2.75 -0.10 -16.87
CA ILE A 323 2.52 1.31 -17.23
C ILE A 323 1.95 2.08 -16.04
N VAL A 324 0.91 1.57 -15.40
CA VAL A 324 0.26 2.28 -14.27
C VAL A 324 1.21 2.44 -13.10
N ILE A 325 2.04 1.42 -12.79
CA ILE A 325 3.07 1.55 -11.75
C ILE A 325 4.02 2.70 -12.08
N LEU A 326 4.47 2.82 -13.33
CA LEU A 326 5.33 3.91 -13.76
C LEU A 326 4.61 5.27 -13.73
N LEU A 327 3.34 5.35 -14.15
CA LEU A 327 2.55 6.60 -14.13
C LEU A 327 2.40 7.17 -12.72
N VAL A 328 2.07 6.32 -11.74
CA VAL A 328 1.80 6.77 -10.37
C VAL A 328 3.06 7.00 -9.53
N ASN A 329 4.25 6.73 -10.08
CA ASN A 329 5.52 6.86 -9.34
C ASN A 329 6.59 7.67 -10.06
N GLY A 330 6.62 7.67 -11.39
CA GLY A 330 7.75 8.17 -12.19
C GLY A 330 7.94 9.69 -12.09
N TYR A 331 6.87 10.45 -11.85
CA TYR A 331 6.94 11.91 -11.72
C TYR A 331 7.87 12.35 -10.57
N MET A 332 8.01 11.55 -9.52
CA MET A 332 8.91 11.86 -8.40
C MET A 332 10.36 11.99 -8.85
N HIS A 333 10.80 11.18 -9.82
CA HIS A 333 12.15 11.32 -10.35
C HIS A 333 12.37 12.68 -11.01
N ALA A 334 11.44 13.10 -11.87
CA ALA A 334 11.50 14.41 -12.51
C ALA A 334 11.46 15.56 -11.49
N PHE A 335 10.65 15.44 -10.43
CA PHE A 335 10.61 16.43 -9.36
C PHE A 335 11.98 16.60 -8.68
N PHE A 336 12.60 15.50 -8.23
CA PHE A 336 13.90 15.57 -7.54
C PHE A 336 15.03 16.03 -8.46
N GLN A 337 15.04 15.62 -9.73
CA GLN A 337 16.00 16.12 -10.72
C GLN A 337 15.93 17.65 -10.89
N ASN A 338 14.73 18.22 -10.83
CA ASN A 338 14.53 19.67 -10.87
C ASN A 338 14.74 20.38 -9.52
N ASN A 339 14.80 19.63 -8.42
CA ASN A 339 14.95 20.14 -7.05
C ASN A 339 16.06 19.37 -6.31
N PRO A 340 17.33 19.43 -6.77
CA PRO A 340 18.41 18.63 -6.20
C PRO A 340 18.75 18.99 -4.75
N GLU A 341 18.40 20.20 -4.31
CA GLU A 341 18.60 20.70 -2.95
C GLU A 341 17.40 20.43 -2.01
N GLU A 342 16.35 19.73 -2.50
CA GLU A 342 15.16 19.40 -1.71
C GLU A 342 15.56 18.71 -0.39
N SER A 343 15.15 19.28 0.73
CA SER A 343 15.49 18.78 2.06
C SER A 343 14.34 19.04 3.04
N ALA A 344 14.26 18.22 4.08
CA ALA A 344 13.25 18.35 5.12
C ALA A 344 13.86 18.86 6.44
N PRO A 345 13.07 19.57 7.26
CA PRO A 345 13.54 20.06 8.55
C PRO A 345 13.81 18.93 9.55
N MET A 346 14.72 19.18 10.48
CA MET A 346 15.02 18.25 11.57
C MET A 346 13.87 18.19 12.59
N PRO A 347 13.67 17.04 13.27
CA PRO A 347 12.67 16.93 14.33
C PRO A 347 12.97 17.88 15.50
N ALA A 348 11.92 18.28 16.22
CA ALA A 348 12.02 19.15 17.37
C ALA A 348 12.54 18.39 18.61
N GLY A 349 13.84 18.50 18.86
CA GLY A 349 14.48 17.91 20.03
C GLY A 349 14.87 16.43 19.85
N LEU A 350 15.44 15.86 20.90
CA LEU A 350 15.86 14.46 20.92
C LEU A 350 14.72 13.58 21.43
N HIS A 351 14.48 12.46 20.74
CA HIS A 351 13.41 11.53 21.09
C HIS A 351 13.94 10.12 21.31
N GLN A 352 13.44 9.47 22.35
CA GLN A 352 13.62 8.03 22.57
C GLN A 352 12.32 7.30 22.20
N PHE A 353 12.46 6.21 21.45
CA PHE A 353 11.32 5.47 20.89
C PHE A 353 10.95 4.22 21.68
N GLY A 354 11.86 3.70 22.51
CA GLY A 354 11.72 2.41 23.19
C GLY A 354 12.04 1.23 22.27
N PRO A 355 11.76 -0.01 22.70
CA PRO A 355 11.85 -1.19 21.84
C PRO A 355 10.61 -1.35 20.94
N PRO A 356 10.74 -2.03 19.78
CA PRO A 356 9.59 -2.42 18.96
C PRO A 356 8.57 -3.22 19.77
N GLN A 357 7.27 -2.98 19.53
CA GLN A 357 6.18 -3.73 20.16
C GLN A 357 5.52 -4.65 19.14
N ARG A 358 5.34 -5.92 19.50
CA ARG A 358 4.61 -6.86 18.66
C ARG A 358 3.11 -6.59 18.76
N PHE A 359 2.44 -6.44 17.62
CA PHE A 359 1.00 -6.37 17.57
C PHE A 359 0.38 -7.76 17.50
N THR A 360 -0.66 -7.98 18.31
CA THR A 360 -1.44 -9.21 18.31
C THR A 360 -2.89 -8.85 18.00
N PRO A 361 -3.46 -9.33 16.87
CA PRO A 361 -4.82 -9.02 16.48
C PRO A 361 -5.85 -9.65 17.43
N GLN A 362 -7.07 -9.14 17.38
CA GLN A 362 -8.22 -9.69 18.10
C GLN A 362 -8.35 -11.20 17.84
N PHE A 363 -8.51 -11.98 18.92
CA PHE A 363 -8.66 -13.43 18.92
C PHE A 363 -7.51 -14.23 18.29
N HIS A 364 -6.30 -13.66 18.21
CA HIS A 364 -5.14 -14.31 17.60
C HIS A 364 -4.90 -15.73 18.14
N GLU A 365 -4.98 -15.90 19.46
CA GLU A 365 -4.73 -17.16 20.15
C GLU A 365 -5.75 -18.24 19.73
N LEU A 366 -7.02 -17.86 19.60
CA LEU A 366 -8.08 -18.76 19.13
C LEU A 366 -7.88 -19.15 17.66
N TYR A 367 -7.47 -18.20 16.82
CA TYR A 367 -7.14 -18.49 15.43
C TYR A 367 -5.97 -19.47 15.31
N LYS A 368 -4.92 -19.31 16.13
CA LYS A 368 -3.77 -20.21 16.16
C LYS A 368 -4.13 -21.62 16.59
N ILE A 369 -4.98 -21.76 17.62
CA ILE A 369 -5.49 -23.07 18.05
C ILE A 369 -6.27 -23.73 16.90
N LYS A 370 -7.16 -22.98 16.23
CA LYS A 370 -7.95 -23.51 15.10
C LYS A 370 -7.06 -23.95 13.93
N GLU A 371 -6.04 -23.18 13.59
CA GLU A 371 -5.06 -23.53 12.55
C GLU A 371 -4.30 -24.81 12.90
N GLY A 372 -3.81 -24.92 14.14
CA GLY A 372 -3.09 -26.10 14.64
C GLY A 372 -3.94 -27.37 14.67
N LEU A 373 -5.21 -27.27 15.07
CA LEU A 373 -6.14 -28.41 15.01
C LEU A 373 -6.43 -28.81 13.55
N GLY A 374 -6.57 -27.84 12.65
CA GLY A 374 -6.80 -28.09 11.23
C GLY A 374 -5.60 -28.72 10.52
N SER A 375 -4.36 -28.35 10.89
CA SER A 375 -3.16 -29.01 10.35
C SER A 375 -3.03 -30.45 10.88
N LEU A 376 -3.30 -30.68 12.16
CA LEU A 376 -3.29 -32.02 12.77
C LEU A 376 -4.31 -32.96 12.09
N LEU A 377 -5.55 -32.51 11.89
CA LEU A 377 -6.58 -33.31 11.22
C LEU A 377 -6.21 -33.66 9.77
N ARG A 378 -5.58 -32.74 9.03
CA ARG A 378 -5.09 -33.00 7.67
C ARG A 378 -3.90 -33.96 7.63
N ALA A 379 -3.06 -33.94 8.66
CA ALA A 379 -1.95 -34.88 8.79
C ALA A 379 -2.45 -36.30 9.12
N LEU A 380 -3.53 -36.42 9.91
CA LEU A 380 -4.16 -37.71 10.24
C LEU A 380 -5.02 -38.29 9.10
N SER A 381 -5.45 -37.46 8.13
CA SER A 381 -6.24 -37.87 6.97
C SER A 381 -5.40 -38.20 5.73
N ARG A 382 -4.07 -38.17 5.84
CA ARG A 382 -3.11 -38.59 4.82
C ARG A 382 -2.44 -39.86 5.29
#